data_AF-A0A946WSW0-F1
#
_entry.id   AF-A0A946WSW0-F1
#
_cell.length_a   1.000
_cell.length_b   1.000
_cell.length_c   1.000
_cell.angle_alpha   90.00
_cell.angle_beta   90.00
_cell.angle_gamma   90.00
#
_symmetry.space_group_name_H-M   'P 1'
#
loop_
_entity.id
_entity.type
_entity.pdbx_description
1 polymer ?
#
loop_
_entity_poly.entity_id
_entity_poly.type
_entity_poly.pdbx_seq_one_letter_code
_entity_poly.pdbx_strand_id
1 'polypeptide(L)'
;MLPQKPDKKFKRSIAESGGDDLNKCYQCATCSAVCLLTPEDHPFPRKEMLLAQWGQSDKLVADPDVWLCHQCNDCTVRCPRGARPGDVMGAIRNYSFEHYAVPGFLGKLVSKPAGLPFLMLIPILIFVFMADWSQMATFSGHVHFYDFLQNGPLEMLFMAGNFIVLLLASFGLIRFYKGMADSWKVKPEIGFIKAAIQTVLEIISHKRFGTCDTSKYRQTAHFLVFYGFFGAAATAGLALMRMEYLHFIHPEHYALSNIPSMMLYHPIKILGNASGLAMIIGIIMMATRHSNDPESAGVSTYAGKIFIWGIFGVAFTGMLIQFLRIGGLPTLAYAFYFIHLVFVFSLLWYAPYSQFGHMFYRTFAMIFARSINRMPQEQ
;
A
#
# COMPACT_ATOMS: atom_id res chain seq x y z
N MET A 1 -12.05 9.18 -36.07
CA MET A 1 -10.98 8.40 -35.42
C MET A 1 -11.19 6.93 -35.78
N LEU A 2 -10.22 6.29 -36.44
CA LEU A 2 -10.27 4.84 -36.65
C LEU A 2 -10.30 4.13 -35.29
N PRO A 3 -11.09 3.06 -35.11
CA PRO A 3 -11.07 2.30 -33.86
C PRO A 3 -9.66 1.73 -33.69
N GLN A 4 -8.94 2.20 -32.67
CA GLN A 4 -7.70 1.55 -32.25
C GLN A 4 -8.00 0.07 -32.00
N LYS A 5 -7.11 -0.81 -32.47
CA LYS A 5 -7.24 -2.25 -32.23
C LYS A 5 -7.31 -2.50 -30.71
N PRO A 6 -8.27 -3.29 -30.21
CA PRO A 6 -8.39 -3.59 -28.80
C PRO A 6 -7.10 -4.22 -28.25
N ASP A 7 -6.58 -3.69 -27.14
CA ASP A 7 -5.46 -4.33 -26.44
C ASP A 7 -5.95 -5.61 -25.73
N LYS A 8 -5.67 -6.75 -26.38
CA LYS A 8 -6.01 -8.08 -25.86
C LYS A 8 -5.27 -8.41 -24.57
N LYS A 9 -4.03 -7.92 -24.39
CA LYS A 9 -3.24 -8.18 -23.17
C LYS A 9 -3.85 -7.45 -21.99
N PHE A 10 -4.23 -6.19 -22.18
CA PHE A 10 -4.98 -5.42 -21.19
C PHE A 10 -6.28 -6.12 -20.80
N LYS A 11 -7.14 -6.49 -21.76
CA LYS A 11 -8.41 -7.17 -21.44
C LYS A 11 -8.21 -8.46 -20.63
N ARG A 12 -7.18 -9.25 -20.97
CA ARG A 12 -6.81 -10.44 -20.20
C ARG A 12 -6.36 -10.09 -18.78
N SER A 13 -5.50 -9.08 -18.62
CA SER A 13 -5.03 -8.64 -17.30
C SER A 13 -6.18 -8.15 -16.40
N ILE A 14 -7.17 -7.45 -16.98
CA ILE A 14 -8.35 -7.00 -16.24
C ILE A 14 -9.19 -8.19 -15.77
N ALA A 15 -9.43 -9.17 -16.64
CA ALA A 15 -10.15 -10.39 -16.26
C ALA A 15 -9.43 -11.16 -15.15
N GLU A 16 -8.11 -11.36 -15.27
CA GLU A 16 -7.28 -12.04 -14.26
C GLU A 16 -7.23 -11.27 -12.91
N SER A 17 -7.51 -9.96 -12.93
CA SER A 17 -7.54 -9.09 -11.76
C SER A 17 -8.95 -8.87 -11.17
N GLY A 18 -9.94 -9.67 -11.56
CA GLY A 18 -11.30 -9.62 -11.00
C GLY A 18 -12.27 -8.69 -11.73
N GLY A 19 -11.92 -8.23 -12.95
CA GLY A 19 -12.79 -7.45 -13.83
C GLY A 19 -13.35 -8.24 -15.02
N ASP A 20 -13.51 -9.56 -14.88
CA ASP A 20 -14.02 -10.48 -15.92
C ASP A 20 -15.46 -10.18 -16.34
N ASP A 21 -16.25 -9.65 -15.42
CA ASP A 21 -17.64 -9.20 -15.63
C ASP A 21 -17.80 -7.93 -16.47
N LEU A 22 -16.69 -7.29 -16.87
CA LEU A 22 -16.65 -6.09 -17.70
C LEU A 22 -17.55 -6.17 -18.95
N ASN A 23 -17.57 -7.31 -19.65
CA ASN A 23 -18.34 -7.47 -20.90
C ASN A 23 -19.85 -7.58 -20.66
N LYS A 24 -20.33 -7.71 -19.41
CA LYS A 24 -21.77 -7.68 -19.09
C LYS A 24 -22.37 -6.26 -19.19
N CYS A 25 -21.52 -5.22 -19.12
CA CYS A 25 -21.98 -3.83 -19.10
C CYS A 25 -22.62 -3.44 -20.45
N TYR A 26 -23.82 -2.87 -20.37
CA TYR A 26 -24.60 -2.33 -21.50
C TYR A 26 -24.77 -0.81 -21.44
N GLN A 27 -23.94 -0.12 -20.66
CA GLN A 27 -23.88 1.35 -20.62
C GLN A 27 -25.15 2.08 -20.11
N CYS A 28 -25.87 1.53 -19.12
CA CYS A 28 -27.08 2.17 -18.55
C CYS A 28 -26.84 3.41 -17.66
N ALA A 29 -25.58 3.74 -17.34
CA ALA A 29 -25.19 4.85 -16.46
C ALA A 29 -25.55 4.75 -14.96
N THR A 30 -26.18 3.68 -14.47
CA THR A 30 -26.48 3.53 -13.03
C THR A 30 -25.25 3.76 -12.14
N CYS A 31 -24.09 3.22 -12.55
CA CYS A 31 -22.83 3.38 -11.83
C CYS A 31 -22.38 4.84 -11.64
N SER A 32 -22.70 5.73 -12.59
CA SER A 32 -22.38 7.15 -12.51
C SER A 32 -23.41 7.92 -11.70
N ALA A 33 -24.70 7.59 -11.85
CA ALA A 33 -25.78 8.23 -11.09
C ALA A 33 -25.67 7.98 -9.58
N VAL A 34 -25.11 6.84 -9.17
CA VAL A 34 -25.00 6.46 -7.76
C VAL A 34 -23.68 6.86 -7.11
N CYS A 35 -22.71 7.35 -7.89
CA CYS A 35 -21.37 7.65 -7.40
C CYS A 35 -21.27 9.06 -6.85
N LEU A 36 -21.15 9.19 -5.52
CA LEU A 36 -20.99 10.49 -4.84
C LEU A 36 -19.65 11.18 -5.10
N LEU A 37 -18.74 10.51 -5.79
CA LEU A 37 -17.44 11.06 -6.19
C LEU A 37 -17.46 11.58 -7.62
N THR A 38 -18.55 11.42 -8.36
CA THR A 38 -18.63 11.90 -9.74
C THR A 38 -18.75 13.43 -9.77
N PRO A 39 -17.89 14.15 -10.52
CA PRO A 39 -18.10 15.57 -10.82
C PRO A 39 -19.31 15.75 -11.74
N GLU A 40 -20.12 16.79 -11.51
CA GLU A 40 -21.42 16.99 -12.19
C GLU A 40 -21.32 16.93 -13.73
N ASP A 41 -20.39 17.67 -14.31
CA ASP A 41 -20.26 17.78 -15.78
C ASP A 41 -19.54 16.58 -16.42
N HIS A 42 -18.99 15.68 -15.62
CA HIS A 42 -18.03 14.70 -16.09
C HIS A 42 -18.11 13.37 -15.32
N PRO A 43 -19.19 12.61 -15.55
CA PRO A 43 -19.51 11.39 -14.81
C PRO A 43 -18.58 10.20 -15.07
N PHE A 44 -18.25 9.48 -13.99
CA PHE A 44 -17.52 8.19 -14.01
C PHE A 44 -18.28 7.16 -13.14
N PRO A 45 -18.07 5.83 -13.22
CA PRO A 45 -17.13 5.10 -14.07
C PRO A 45 -17.72 4.66 -15.43
N ARG A 46 -18.88 5.19 -15.89
CA ARG A 46 -19.54 4.69 -17.14
C ARG A 46 -18.59 4.74 -18.34
N LYS A 47 -17.90 5.86 -18.53
CA LYS A 47 -16.92 6.07 -19.62
C LYS A 47 -15.79 5.04 -19.52
N GLU A 48 -15.28 4.82 -18.32
CA GLU A 48 -14.17 3.93 -18.02
C GLU A 48 -14.55 2.47 -18.30
N MET A 49 -15.79 2.08 -17.98
CA MET A 49 -16.34 0.78 -18.36
C MET A 49 -16.36 0.58 -19.88
N LEU A 50 -16.76 1.59 -20.65
CA LEU A 50 -16.78 1.50 -22.12
C LEU A 50 -15.37 1.38 -22.70
N LEU A 51 -14.45 2.21 -22.23
CA LEU A 51 -13.04 2.18 -22.63
C LEU A 51 -12.40 0.83 -22.30
N ALA A 52 -12.74 0.25 -21.15
CA ALA A 52 -12.25 -1.05 -20.75
C ALA A 52 -12.79 -2.16 -21.67
N GLN A 53 -14.09 -2.13 -22.02
CA GLN A 53 -14.68 -3.08 -22.96
C GLN A 53 -14.01 -3.04 -24.33
N TRP A 54 -13.66 -1.85 -24.81
CA TRP A 54 -12.93 -1.62 -26.06
C TRP A 54 -11.43 -1.90 -25.97
N GLY A 55 -10.90 -2.21 -24.79
CA GLY A 55 -9.47 -2.46 -24.58
C GLY A 55 -8.61 -1.24 -24.83
N GLN A 56 -9.09 -0.04 -24.48
CA GLN A 56 -8.38 1.24 -24.64
C GLN A 56 -7.45 1.48 -23.44
N SER A 57 -6.44 0.62 -23.28
CA SER A 57 -5.50 0.66 -22.14
C SER A 57 -4.87 2.03 -21.94
N ASP A 58 -4.39 2.65 -23.02
CA ASP A 58 -3.58 3.87 -22.98
C ASP A 58 -4.38 5.05 -22.42
N LYS A 59 -5.68 5.09 -22.72
CA LYS A 59 -6.60 6.09 -22.17
C LYS A 59 -6.85 5.88 -20.68
N LEU A 60 -7.01 4.61 -20.26
CA LEU A 60 -7.36 4.26 -18.90
C LEU A 60 -6.20 4.37 -17.92
N VAL A 61 -4.98 4.00 -18.32
CA VAL A 61 -3.80 4.12 -17.44
C VAL A 61 -3.43 5.58 -17.15
N ALA A 62 -3.84 6.51 -18.02
CA ALA A 62 -3.66 7.94 -17.89
C ALA A 62 -4.95 8.69 -17.49
N ASP A 63 -5.96 7.98 -16.98
CA ASP A 63 -7.22 8.58 -16.54
C ASP A 63 -7.19 8.87 -15.02
N PRO A 64 -7.24 10.14 -14.57
CA PRO A 64 -7.34 10.46 -13.15
C PRO A 64 -8.62 9.91 -12.50
N ASP A 65 -9.71 9.71 -13.24
CA ASP A 65 -11.00 9.24 -12.70
C ASP A 65 -10.88 7.83 -12.08
N VAL A 66 -9.98 7.01 -12.65
CA VAL A 66 -9.59 5.69 -12.13
C VAL A 66 -9.08 5.77 -10.70
N TRP A 67 -8.40 6.86 -10.35
CA TRP A 67 -7.80 7.09 -9.02
C TRP A 67 -8.68 7.90 -8.08
N LEU A 68 -9.66 8.65 -8.61
CA LEU A 68 -10.69 9.28 -7.79
C LEU A 68 -11.60 8.21 -7.15
N CYS A 69 -11.90 7.15 -7.89
CA CYS A 69 -12.67 6.01 -7.40
C CYS A 69 -12.12 5.44 -6.07
N HIS A 70 -12.98 5.34 -5.06
CA HIS A 70 -12.66 4.66 -3.80
C HIS A 70 -12.90 3.15 -3.84
N GLN A 71 -13.44 2.61 -4.93
CA GLN A 71 -13.92 1.22 -5.00
C GLN A 71 -14.94 0.92 -3.91
N CYS A 72 -15.80 1.86 -3.51
CA CYS A 72 -16.79 1.60 -2.45
C CYS A 72 -17.71 0.42 -2.77
N ASN A 73 -17.91 0.14 -4.06
CA ASN A 73 -18.78 -0.89 -4.63
C ASN A 73 -20.28 -0.60 -4.57
N ASP A 74 -20.71 0.62 -4.22
CA ASP A 74 -22.11 1.04 -4.39
C ASP A 74 -22.58 0.82 -5.84
N CYS A 75 -21.72 1.14 -6.80
CA CYS A 75 -21.98 0.93 -8.23
C CYS A 75 -22.02 -0.54 -8.65
N THR A 76 -21.35 -1.43 -7.90
CA THR A 76 -21.37 -2.89 -8.12
C THR A 76 -22.70 -3.45 -7.63
N VAL A 77 -23.10 -3.14 -6.40
CA VAL A 77 -24.36 -3.60 -5.79
C VAL A 77 -25.57 -3.10 -6.57
N ARG A 78 -25.54 -1.86 -7.07
CA ARG A 78 -26.65 -1.27 -7.83
C ARG A 78 -26.63 -1.62 -9.32
N CYS A 79 -25.68 -2.43 -9.81
CA CYS A 79 -25.57 -2.73 -11.23
C CYS A 79 -26.64 -3.76 -11.67
N PRO A 80 -27.59 -3.41 -12.56
CA PRO A 80 -28.66 -4.33 -12.98
C PRO A 80 -28.19 -5.51 -13.83
N ARG A 81 -26.93 -5.47 -14.30
CA ARG A 81 -26.31 -6.52 -15.12
C ARG A 81 -25.23 -7.30 -14.38
N GLY A 82 -24.93 -6.94 -13.13
CA GLY A 82 -23.81 -7.53 -12.39
C GLY A 82 -22.46 -7.35 -13.11
N ALA A 83 -22.22 -6.19 -13.71
CA ALA A 83 -20.98 -5.89 -14.45
C ALA A 83 -19.82 -5.40 -13.56
N ARG A 84 -20.05 -5.38 -12.24
CA ARG A 84 -19.07 -5.07 -11.18
C ARG A 84 -18.15 -3.87 -11.47
N PRO A 85 -18.67 -2.65 -11.71
CA PRO A 85 -17.84 -1.51 -12.11
C PRO A 85 -16.76 -1.13 -11.09
N GLY A 86 -17.01 -1.32 -9.79
CA GLY A 86 -16.00 -1.06 -8.76
C GLY A 86 -14.78 -1.96 -8.91
N ASP A 87 -14.99 -3.25 -9.19
CA ASP A 87 -13.90 -4.22 -9.36
C ASP A 87 -13.13 -4.00 -10.66
N VAL A 88 -13.82 -3.62 -11.74
CA VAL A 88 -13.17 -3.18 -12.98
C VAL A 88 -12.25 -1.98 -12.72
N MET A 89 -12.70 -0.97 -11.98
CA MET A 89 -11.86 0.18 -11.61
C MET A 89 -10.67 -0.22 -10.72
N GLY A 90 -10.82 -1.23 -9.87
CA GLY A 90 -9.70 -1.85 -9.14
C GLY A 90 -8.70 -2.55 -10.05
N ALA A 91 -9.18 -3.35 -11.00
CA ALA A 91 -8.35 -4.03 -11.97
C ALA A 91 -7.56 -3.06 -12.87
N ILE A 92 -8.18 -1.94 -13.28
CA ILE A 92 -7.50 -0.90 -14.07
C ILE A 92 -6.37 -0.24 -13.25
N ARG A 93 -6.59 0.05 -11.97
CA ARG A 93 -5.53 0.56 -11.08
C ARG A 93 -4.36 -0.42 -10.96
N ASN A 94 -4.66 -1.72 -10.82
CA ASN A 94 -3.62 -2.75 -10.79
C ASN A 94 -2.78 -2.78 -12.06
N TYR A 95 -3.43 -2.70 -13.22
CA TYR A 95 -2.73 -2.62 -14.49
C TYR A 95 -1.89 -1.34 -14.62
N SER A 96 -2.40 -0.20 -14.11
CA SER A 96 -1.68 1.08 -14.10
C SER A 96 -0.38 0.99 -13.28
N PHE A 97 -0.39 0.35 -12.11
CA PHE A 97 0.85 0.12 -11.33
C PHE A 97 1.89 -0.65 -12.14
N GLU A 98 1.49 -1.76 -12.79
CA GLU A 98 2.41 -2.57 -13.60
C GLU A 98 2.96 -1.76 -14.79
N HIS A 99 2.12 -0.94 -15.42
CA HIS A 99 2.48 -0.14 -16.57
C HIS A 99 3.57 0.91 -16.26
N TYR A 100 3.48 1.56 -15.08
CA TYR A 100 4.40 2.62 -14.68
C TYR A 100 5.53 2.17 -13.75
N ALA A 101 5.54 0.90 -13.33
CA ALA A 101 6.60 0.32 -12.50
C ALA A 101 8.00 0.47 -13.15
N VAL A 102 8.97 0.92 -12.36
CA VAL A 102 10.39 1.03 -12.77
C VAL A 102 11.26 0.31 -11.74
N PRO A 103 11.95 -0.79 -12.11
CA PRO A 103 11.90 -1.48 -13.39
C PRO A 103 10.61 -2.31 -13.58
N GLY A 104 10.11 -2.38 -14.81
CA GLY A 104 8.81 -3.02 -15.09
C GLY A 104 8.75 -4.53 -14.83
N PHE A 105 9.89 -5.23 -14.80
CA PHE A 105 9.89 -6.67 -14.51
C PHE A 105 9.54 -6.96 -13.04
N LEU A 106 9.86 -6.06 -12.10
CA LEU A 106 9.51 -6.24 -10.69
C LEU A 106 8.00 -6.10 -10.47
N GLY A 107 7.34 -5.16 -11.17
CA GLY A 107 5.88 -5.05 -11.18
C GLY A 107 5.20 -6.35 -11.62
N LYS A 108 5.73 -7.00 -12.65
CA LYS A 108 5.24 -8.31 -13.12
C LYS A 108 5.49 -9.44 -12.13
N LEU A 109 6.61 -9.42 -11.43
CA LEU A 109 6.98 -10.45 -10.48
C LEU A 109 6.10 -10.39 -9.23
N VAL A 110 5.87 -9.20 -8.69
CA VAL A 110 5.02 -8.96 -7.50
C VAL A 110 3.55 -9.28 -7.76
N SER A 111 3.06 -9.05 -8.98
CA SER A 111 1.69 -9.34 -9.36
C SER A 111 1.38 -10.82 -9.60
N LYS A 112 2.35 -11.75 -9.51
CA LYS A 112 2.17 -13.17 -9.86
C LYS A 112 2.44 -14.14 -8.70
N PRO A 113 1.57 -15.15 -8.48
CA PRO A 113 1.79 -16.26 -7.54
C PRO A 113 3.18 -16.89 -7.58
N ALA A 114 3.66 -17.19 -8.78
CA ALA A 114 4.95 -17.81 -9.00
C ALA A 114 6.15 -16.92 -8.61
N GLY A 115 5.94 -15.60 -8.46
CA GLY A 115 7.00 -14.67 -8.05
C GLY A 115 7.26 -14.68 -6.55
N LEU A 116 6.29 -15.08 -5.73
CA LEU A 116 6.39 -15.00 -4.27
C LEU A 116 7.60 -15.74 -3.68
N PRO A 117 7.92 -17.00 -4.07
CA PRO A 117 9.10 -17.68 -3.53
C PRO A 117 10.40 -16.92 -3.81
N PHE A 118 10.55 -16.37 -5.01
CA PHE A 118 11.73 -15.58 -5.39
C PHE A 118 11.81 -14.27 -4.61
N LEU A 119 10.68 -13.58 -4.43
CA LEU A 119 10.60 -12.34 -3.67
C LEU A 119 10.93 -12.54 -2.19
N MET A 120 10.53 -13.67 -1.59
CA MET A 120 10.89 -13.98 -0.20
C MET A 120 12.32 -14.48 -0.08
N LEU A 121 12.83 -15.20 -1.09
CA LEU A 121 14.20 -15.74 -1.07
C LEU A 121 15.26 -14.64 -1.02
N ILE A 122 15.06 -13.52 -1.72
CA ILE A 122 16.02 -12.39 -1.74
C ILE A 122 16.34 -11.88 -0.32
N PRO A 123 15.38 -11.38 0.48
CA PRO A 123 15.65 -10.96 1.85
C PRO A 123 16.15 -12.09 2.74
N ILE A 124 15.66 -13.31 2.57
CA ILE A 124 16.14 -14.47 3.34
C ILE A 124 17.65 -14.66 3.12
N LEU A 125 18.10 -14.69 1.86
CA LEU A 125 19.52 -14.87 1.54
C LEU A 125 20.38 -13.70 2.06
N ILE A 126 19.88 -12.46 1.94
CA ILE A 126 20.57 -11.28 2.46
C ILE A 126 20.76 -11.39 3.98
N PHE A 127 19.69 -11.67 4.73
CA PHE A 127 19.78 -11.75 6.19
C PHE A 127 20.53 -13.01 6.65
N VAL A 128 20.46 -14.13 5.92
CA VAL A 128 21.29 -15.31 6.20
C VAL A 128 22.77 -14.99 6.04
N PHE A 129 23.13 -14.23 5.01
CA PHE A 129 24.51 -13.81 4.80
C PHE A 129 25.00 -12.80 5.86
N MET A 130 24.12 -11.91 6.33
CA MET A 130 24.45 -10.91 7.35
C MET A 130 24.47 -11.45 8.78
N ALA A 131 23.81 -12.58 9.04
CA ALA A 131 23.67 -13.14 10.38
C ALA A 131 24.99 -13.71 10.91
N ASP A 132 25.30 -13.41 12.18
CA ASP A 132 26.39 -14.08 12.90
C ASP A 132 25.88 -15.39 13.51
N TRP A 133 26.03 -16.46 12.72
CA TRP A 133 25.61 -17.81 13.11
C TRP A 133 26.40 -18.38 14.30
N SER A 134 27.58 -17.81 14.62
CA SER A 134 28.37 -18.28 15.78
C SER A 134 27.68 -18.00 17.12
N GLN A 135 26.80 -16.99 17.16
CA GLN A 135 26.03 -16.61 18.34
C GLN A 135 24.80 -17.50 18.60
N MET A 136 24.46 -18.43 17.71
CA MET A 136 23.30 -19.31 17.94
C MET A 136 23.42 -20.16 19.21
N ALA A 137 24.65 -20.56 19.57
CA ALA A 137 24.92 -21.33 20.77
C ALA A 137 24.82 -20.48 22.06
N THR A 138 24.84 -19.16 21.95
CA THR A 138 24.80 -18.20 23.05
C THR A 138 23.43 -17.57 23.24
N PHE A 139 22.39 -18.11 22.58
CA PHE A 139 20.98 -17.71 22.76
C PHE A 139 20.40 -18.15 24.13
N SER A 140 21.10 -17.78 25.21
CA SER A 140 20.74 -18.02 26.60
C SER A 140 20.72 -16.69 27.34
N GLY A 141 19.66 -16.43 28.11
CA GLY A 141 19.54 -15.20 28.89
C GLY A 141 18.79 -14.08 28.15
N HIS A 142 19.26 -12.84 28.30
CA HIS A 142 18.59 -11.67 27.75
C HIS A 142 18.76 -11.56 26.23
N VAL A 143 17.69 -11.17 25.53
CA VAL A 143 17.70 -11.07 24.06
C VAL A 143 18.34 -9.76 23.61
N HIS A 144 19.40 -9.89 22.84
CA HIS A 144 20.17 -8.81 22.22
C HIS A 144 20.20 -9.02 20.71
N PHE A 145 19.21 -8.47 20.00
CA PHE A 145 19.08 -8.68 18.54
C PHE A 145 20.33 -8.31 17.74
N TYR A 146 21.13 -7.36 18.24
CA TYR A 146 22.37 -6.91 17.63
C TYR A 146 23.50 -7.96 17.67
N ASP A 147 23.42 -8.96 18.55
CA ASP A 147 24.38 -10.09 18.58
C ASP A 147 24.17 -10.99 17.36
N PHE A 148 22.92 -11.16 16.93
CA PHE A 148 22.59 -12.00 15.78
C PHE A 148 22.68 -11.25 14.45
N LEU A 149 22.14 -10.02 14.39
CA LEU A 149 22.21 -9.14 13.21
C LEU A 149 22.66 -7.76 13.65
N GLN A 150 23.88 -7.39 13.28
CA GLN A 150 24.50 -6.13 13.69
C GLN A 150 23.72 -4.90 13.19
N ASN A 151 23.53 -3.92 14.07
CA ASN A 151 22.73 -2.72 13.77
C ASN A 151 23.30 -1.91 12.59
N GLY A 152 24.61 -1.63 12.57
CA GLY A 152 25.22 -0.76 11.54
C GLY A 152 24.99 -1.25 10.10
N PRO A 153 25.38 -2.50 9.75
CA PRO A 153 25.10 -3.07 8.43
C PRO A 153 23.60 -3.15 8.11
N LEU A 154 22.76 -3.47 9.10
CA LEU A 154 21.31 -3.56 8.92
C LEU A 154 20.68 -2.21 8.61
N GLU A 155 21.07 -1.17 9.35
CA GLU A 155 20.62 0.21 9.14
C GLU A 155 21.07 0.74 7.79
N MET A 156 22.34 0.53 7.43
CA MET A 156 22.86 0.92 6.11
C MET A 156 22.08 0.25 4.97
N LEU A 157 21.77 -1.05 5.10
CA LEU A 157 20.96 -1.78 4.11
C LEU A 157 19.60 -1.11 3.93
N PHE A 158 18.87 -0.86 5.02
CA PHE A 158 17.53 -0.26 4.93
C PHE A 158 17.57 1.20 4.47
N MET A 159 18.52 2.01 4.93
CA MET A 159 18.63 3.42 4.53
C MET A 159 18.99 3.55 3.04
N ALA A 160 20.06 2.90 2.60
CA ALA A 160 20.49 2.96 1.20
C ALA A 160 19.46 2.30 0.27
N GLY A 161 18.94 1.14 0.67
CA GLY A 161 17.92 0.41 -0.08
C GLY A 161 16.62 1.18 -0.25
N ASN A 162 16.07 1.73 0.84
CA ASN A 162 14.85 2.53 0.77
C ASN A 162 15.06 3.80 -0.06
N PHE A 163 16.23 4.44 0.02
CA PHE A 163 16.55 5.58 -0.85
C PHE A 163 16.51 5.20 -2.33
N ILE A 164 17.15 4.10 -2.73
CA ILE A 164 17.13 3.60 -4.11
C ILE A 164 15.69 3.26 -4.55
N VAL A 165 14.94 2.57 -3.71
CA VAL A 165 13.55 2.17 -3.99
C VAL A 165 12.65 3.39 -4.18
N LEU A 166 12.78 4.42 -3.33
CA LEU A 166 12.04 5.69 -3.46
C LEU A 166 12.46 6.46 -4.71
N LEU A 167 13.75 6.46 -5.06
CA LEU A 167 14.25 7.06 -6.30
C LEU A 167 13.64 6.37 -7.53
N LEU A 168 13.63 5.04 -7.58
CA LEU A 168 13.00 4.27 -8.65
C LEU A 168 11.49 4.53 -8.73
N ALA A 169 10.80 4.58 -7.58
CA ALA A 169 9.39 4.93 -7.51
C ALA A 169 9.12 6.33 -8.08
N SER A 170 10.00 7.30 -7.80
CA SER A 170 9.87 8.67 -8.31
C SER A 170 9.87 8.74 -9.83
N PHE A 171 10.71 7.93 -10.51
CA PHE A 171 10.70 7.85 -11.97
C PHE A 171 9.38 7.29 -12.51
N GLY A 172 8.81 6.27 -11.86
CA GLY A 172 7.49 5.73 -12.20
C GLY A 172 6.38 6.76 -12.04
N LEU A 173 6.38 7.50 -10.93
CA LEU A 173 5.41 8.56 -10.65
C LEU A 173 5.53 9.74 -11.62
N ILE A 174 6.75 10.14 -11.99
CA ILE A 174 6.99 11.19 -13.00
C ILE A 174 6.41 10.76 -14.35
N ARG A 175 6.65 9.50 -14.77
CA ARG A 175 6.07 8.95 -16.01
C ARG A 175 4.54 8.90 -15.95
N PHE A 176 3.98 8.51 -14.81
CA PHE A 176 2.54 8.48 -14.58
C PHE A 176 1.91 9.88 -14.69
N TYR A 177 2.49 10.87 -14.01
CA TYR A 177 1.99 12.25 -14.04
C TYR A 177 2.09 12.85 -15.44
N LYS A 178 3.22 12.65 -16.13
CA LYS A 178 3.38 13.08 -17.54
C LYS A 178 2.38 12.41 -18.47
N GLY A 179 2.15 11.09 -18.30
CA GLY A 179 1.15 10.35 -19.07
C GLY A 179 -0.25 10.95 -18.96
N MET A 180 -0.67 11.33 -17.74
CA MET A 180 -1.94 12.04 -17.54
C MET A 180 -1.95 13.41 -18.23
N ALA A 181 -0.89 14.21 -18.06
CA ALA A 181 -0.78 15.53 -18.67
C ALA A 181 -0.83 15.49 -20.21
N ASP A 182 -0.12 14.54 -20.82
CA ASP A 182 -0.06 14.35 -22.27
C ASP A 182 -1.38 13.82 -22.85
N SER A 183 -2.09 12.96 -22.10
CA SER A 183 -3.38 12.39 -22.51
C SER A 183 -4.51 13.42 -22.45
N TRP A 184 -4.54 14.26 -21.41
CA TRP A 184 -5.63 15.22 -21.19
C TRP A 184 -5.40 16.56 -21.89
N LYS A 185 -4.14 17.01 -22.03
CA LYS A 185 -3.76 18.28 -22.68
C LYS A 185 -4.50 19.52 -22.14
N VAL A 186 -4.90 19.47 -20.86
CA VAL A 186 -5.55 20.59 -20.16
C VAL A 186 -4.49 21.40 -19.42
N LYS A 187 -4.58 22.73 -19.48
CA LYS A 187 -3.69 23.61 -18.73
C LYS A 187 -4.08 23.63 -17.25
N PRO A 188 -3.14 23.50 -16.31
CA PRO A 188 -3.45 23.63 -14.88
C PRO A 188 -3.99 25.01 -14.53
N GLU A 189 -5.10 25.06 -13.81
CA GLU A 189 -5.69 26.29 -13.24
C GLU A 189 -5.03 26.66 -11.91
N ILE A 190 -4.58 25.65 -11.13
CA ILE A 190 -3.82 25.84 -9.90
C ILE A 190 -2.43 25.22 -10.01
N GLY A 191 -1.45 25.87 -9.38
CA GLY A 191 -0.07 25.37 -9.35
C GLY A 191 0.06 24.06 -8.56
N PHE A 192 1.04 23.23 -8.95
CA PHE A 192 1.28 21.91 -8.37
C PHE A 192 1.41 21.91 -6.84
N ILE A 193 2.17 22.86 -6.27
CA ILE A 193 2.41 22.92 -4.81
C ILE A 193 1.09 23.15 -4.05
N LYS A 194 0.28 24.11 -4.51
CA LYS A 194 -1.03 24.39 -3.90
C LYS A 194 -1.95 23.16 -4.00
N ALA A 195 -1.98 22.52 -5.16
CA ALA A 195 -2.76 21.29 -5.38
C ALA A 195 -2.28 20.14 -4.47
N ALA A 196 -0.97 20.01 -4.27
CA ALA A 196 -0.34 19.02 -3.40
C ALA A 196 -0.72 19.22 -1.94
N ILE A 197 -0.58 20.43 -1.40
CA ILE A 197 -0.94 20.75 -0.01
C ILE A 197 -2.41 20.42 0.25
N GLN A 198 -3.31 20.88 -0.61
CA GLN A 198 -4.75 20.63 -0.44
C GLN A 198 -5.08 19.13 -0.53
N THR A 199 -4.42 18.40 -1.44
CA THR A 199 -4.62 16.95 -1.59
C THR A 199 -4.13 16.19 -0.36
N VAL A 200 -2.97 16.53 0.19
CA VAL A 200 -2.43 15.89 1.40
C VAL A 200 -3.36 16.12 2.61
N LEU A 201 -3.84 17.36 2.80
CA LEU A 201 -4.78 17.67 3.88
C LEU A 201 -6.09 16.87 3.75
N GLU A 202 -6.59 16.71 2.52
CA GLU A 202 -7.78 15.88 2.27
C GLU A 202 -7.53 14.40 2.59
N ILE A 203 -6.41 13.85 2.13
CA ILE A 203 -6.02 12.45 2.37
C ILE A 203 -5.91 12.17 3.87
N ILE A 204 -5.23 13.03 4.63
CA ILE A 204 -5.10 12.86 6.09
C ILE A 204 -6.50 12.82 6.73
N SER A 205 -7.38 13.75 6.37
CA SER A 205 -8.72 13.84 6.97
C SER A 205 -9.64 12.65 6.71
N HIS A 206 -9.40 11.87 5.63
CA HIS A 206 -10.26 10.76 5.18
C HIS A 206 -11.77 11.09 5.06
N LYS A 207 -12.15 12.38 5.00
CA LYS A 207 -13.55 12.83 5.05
C LYS A 207 -14.42 12.23 3.95
N ARG A 208 -13.93 12.21 2.71
CA ARG A 208 -14.66 11.73 1.54
C ARG A 208 -14.81 10.21 1.47
N PHE A 209 -14.01 9.45 2.22
CA PHE A 209 -14.12 8.00 2.16
C PHE A 209 -15.42 7.52 2.82
N GLY A 210 -15.94 8.24 3.81
CA GLY A 210 -17.15 7.89 4.56
C GLY A 210 -18.47 8.29 3.90
N THR A 211 -18.44 8.98 2.75
CA THR A 211 -19.67 9.41 2.06
C THR A 211 -20.37 8.25 1.35
N CYS A 212 -19.66 7.19 1.02
CA CYS A 212 -20.22 6.02 0.34
C CYS A 212 -20.89 5.04 1.33
N ASP A 213 -22.15 4.66 1.07
CA ASP A 213 -22.99 3.87 1.99
C ASP A 213 -22.36 2.53 2.38
N THR A 214 -21.90 1.75 1.39
CA THR A 214 -21.31 0.42 1.60
C THR A 214 -19.89 0.46 2.19
N SER A 215 -19.34 1.64 2.44
CA SER A 215 -17.91 1.80 2.76
C SER A 215 -17.60 2.03 4.24
N LYS A 216 -18.58 2.37 5.10
CA LYS A 216 -18.34 2.78 6.50
C LYS A 216 -17.49 1.79 7.29
N TYR A 217 -17.84 0.50 7.24
CA TYR A 217 -17.05 -0.55 7.91
C TYR A 217 -15.61 -0.63 7.37
N ARG A 218 -15.44 -0.49 6.06
CA ARG A 218 -14.12 -0.49 5.41
C ARG A 218 -13.33 0.77 5.72
N GLN A 219 -13.98 1.91 5.94
CA GLN A 219 -13.32 3.15 6.34
C GLN A 219 -12.59 2.96 7.65
N THR A 220 -13.27 2.44 8.66
CA THR A 220 -12.68 2.17 9.97
C THR A 220 -11.53 1.17 9.86
N ALA A 221 -11.74 0.05 9.14
CA ALA A 221 -10.71 -0.95 8.95
C ALA A 221 -9.47 -0.37 8.24
N HIS A 222 -9.66 0.41 7.17
CA HIS A 222 -8.59 1.09 6.45
C HIS A 222 -7.88 2.12 7.33
N PHE A 223 -8.62 2.92 8.10
CA PHE A 223 -8.07 3.91 9.01
C PHE A 223 -7.14 3.26 10.04
N LEU A 224 -7.58 2.16 10.66
CA LEU A 224 -6.78 1.41 11.63
C LEU A 224 -5.48 0.88 11.02
N VAL A 225 -5.53 0.30 9.81
CA VAL A 225 -4.33 -0.20 9.13
C VAL A 225 -3.41 0.95 8.71
N PHE A 226 -3.96 2.02 8.14
CA PHE A 226 -3.20 3.17 7.65
C PHE A 226 -2.45 3.87 8.80
N TYR A 227 -3.18 4.30 9.82
CA TYR A 227 -2.58 5.01 10.96
C TYR A 227 -1.74 4.09 11.83
N GLY A 228 -2.11 2.81 11.96
CA GLY A 228 -1.26 1.83 12.63
C GLY A 228 0.06 1.61 11.90
N PHE A 229 0.07 1.52 10.57
CA PHE A 229 1.30 1.40 9.80
C PHE A 229 2.21 2.63 9.97
N PHE A 230 1.67 3.84 9.83
CA PHE A 230 2.43 5.08 10.02
C PHE A 230 2.90 5.28 11.46
N GLY A 231 2.09 4.87 12.45
CA GLY A 231 2.46 4.88 13.85
C GLY A 231 3.61 3.91 14.15
N ALA A 232 3.59 2.70 13.56
CA ALA A 232 4.68 1.75 13.66
C ALA A 232 5.97 2.26 13.00
N ALA A 233 5.87 2.87 11.81
CA ALA A 233 7.00 3.52 11.14
C ALA A 233 7.58 4.68 11.96
N ALA A 234 6.72 5.51 12.57
CA ALA A 234 7.13 6.58 13.46
C ALA A 234 7.80 6.04 14.73
N THR A 235 7.26 4.96 15.33
CA THR A 235 7.89 4.26 16.45
C THR A 235 9.31 3.80 16.10
N ALA A 236 9.50 3.17 14.93
CA ALA A 236 10.82 2.74 14.48
C ALA A 236 11.78 3.92 14.26
N GLY A 237 11.33 4.97 13.57
CA GLY A 237 12.12 6.17 13.31
C GLY A 237 12.52 6.91 14.60
N LEU A 238 11.57 7.10 15.54
CA LEU A 238 11.85 7.71 16.84
C LEU A 238 12.80 6.87 17.69
N ALA A 239 12.69 5.53 17.62
CA ALA A 239 13.61 4.64 18.31
C ALA A 239 15.03 4.77 17.75
N LEU A 240 15.19 4.78 16.42
CA LEU A 240 16.48 4.98 15.76
C LEU A 240 17.08 6.36 16.07
N MET A 241 16.29 7.43 15.93
CA MET A 241 16.72 8.80 16.25
C MET A 241 17.20 8.91 17.70
N ARG A 242 16.52 8.26 18.65
CA ARG A 242 16.96 8.22 20.04
C ARG A 242 18.32 7.52 20.19
N MET A 243 18.52 6.39 19.52
CA MET A 243 19.79 5.65 19.61
C MET A 243 20.95 6.47 19.04
N GLU A 244 20.78 7.08 17.87
CA GLU A 244 21.79 7.92 17.23
C GLU A 244 22.05 9.22 17.99
N TYR A 245 21.01 9.87 18.52
CA TYR A 245 21.16 11.07 19.35
C TYR A 245 21.96 10.77 20.61
N LEU A 246 21.68 9.66 21.29
CA LEU A 246 22.44 9.23 22.46
C LEU A 246 23.89 8.89 22.11
N HIS A 247 24.12 8.26 20.95
CA HIS A 247 25.47 7.96 20.47
C HIS A 247 26.31 9.22 20.25
N PHE A 248 25.73 10.26 19.65
CA PHE A 248 26.46 11.48 19.25
C PHE A 248 26.62 12.51 20.38
N ILE A 249 25.58 12.74 21.20
CA ILE A 249 25.57 13.82 22.20
C ILE A 249 25.94 13.33 23.61
N HIS A 250 25.62 12.07 23.93
CA HIS A 250 25.80 11.51 25.27
C HIS A 250 26.43 10.11 25.23
N PRO A 251 27.68 9.98 24.77
CA PRO A 251 28.34 8.68 24.63
C PRO A 251 28.41 7.90 25.96
N GLU A 252 28.44 8.59 27.11
CA GLU A 252 28.31 8.00 28.45
C GLU A 252 26.94 7.33 28.71
N HIS A 253 25.87 7.87 28.12
CA HIS A 253 24.53 7.30 28.17
C HIS A 253 24.27 6.29 27.05
N TYR A 254 25.13 6.23 26.02
CA TYR A 254 25.07 5.20 24.99
C TYR A 254 25.35 3.81 25.57
N ALA A 255 26.35 3.68 26.44
CA ALA A 255 26.62 2.44 27.17
C ALA A 255 25.47 2.02 28.11
N LEU A 256 24.69 2.98 28.64
CA LEU A 256 23.49 2.75 29.46
C LEU A 256 22.21 2.54 28.61
N SER A 257 22.23 2.96 27.34
CA SER A 257 21.15 2.71 26.38
C SER A 257 21.14 1.26 25.89
N ASN A 258 22.27 0.55 26.06
CA ASN A 258 22.41 -0.88 25.94
C ASN A 258 21.81 -1.62 27.16
N ILE A 259 20.48 -1.51 27.34
CA ILE A 259 19.54 -2.29 28.21
C ILE A 259 18.98 -1.46 29.39
N PRO A 260 17.64 -1.44 29.63
CA PRO A 260 16.63 -2.40 29.19
C PRO A 260 15.82 -1.90 28.02
N SER A 261 15.28 -2.88 27.28
CA SER A 261 14.01 -2.75 26.56
C SER A 261 13.22 -1.55 27.05
N MET A 262 13.00 -0.53 26.20
CA MET A 262 12.09 0.58 26.52
C MET A 262 10.94 0.02 27.34
N MET A 263 10.83 0.44 28.61
CA MET A 263 9.82 -0.08 29.52
C MET A 263 8.47 0.01 28.82
N LEU A 264 7.54 -0.91 29.10
CA LEU A 264 6.26 -0.97 28.40
C LEU A 264 5.49 0.36 28.43
N TYR A 265 5.77 1.21 29.44
CA TYR A 265 5.20 2.54 29.63
C TYR A 265 5.90 3.67 28.86
N HIS A 266 7.03 3.41 28.18
CA HIS A 266 7.72 4.42 27.40
C HIS A 266 6.84 4.87 26.22
N PRO A 267 6.71 6.19 25.93
CA PRO A 267 5.79 6.68 24.90
C PRO A 267 5.98 6.03 23.52
N ILE A 268 7.22 5.84 23.07
CA ILE A 268 7.54 5.16 21.79
C ILE A 268 7.01 3.71 21.78
N LYS A 269 7.03 3.01 22.93
CA LYS A 269 6.52 1.64 23.06
C LYS A 269 5.01 1.58 23.14
N ILE A 270 4.37 2.52 23.83
CA ILE A 270 2.91 2.65 23.84
C ILE A 270 2.41 2.89 22.40
N LEU A 271 3.04 3.83 21.68
CA LEU A 271 2.73 4.09 20.27
C LEU A 271 2.91 2.83 19.42
N GLY A 272 4.01 2.09 19.59
CA GLY A 272 4.29 0.87 18.84
C GLY A 272 3.26 -0.24 19.10
N ASN A 273 2.91 -0.48 20.36
CA ASN A 273 1.92 -1.48 20.75
C ASN A 273 0.52 -1.12 20.24
N ALA A 274 0.12 0.15 20.39
CA ALA A 274 -1.16 0.64 19.88
C ALA A 274 -1.23 0.52 18.35
N SER A 275 -0.13 0.85 17.67
CA SER A 275 0.00 0.75 16.22
C SER A 275 -0.11 -0.69 15.72
N GLY A 276 0.63 -1.63 16.33
CA GLY A 276 0.58 -3.05 15.98
C GLY A 276 -0.81 -3.65 16.21
N LEU A 277 -1.45 -3.31 17.33
CA LEU A 277 -2.80 -3.76 17.64
C LEU A 277 -3.84 -3.19 16.66
N ALA A 278 -3.76 -1.89 16.35
CA ALA A 278 -4.63 -1.24 15.38
C ALA A 278 -4.52 -1.92 14.00
N MET A 279 -3.30 -2.21 13.53
CA MET A 279 -3.09 -2.92 12.27
C MET A 279 -3.73 -4.31 12.26
N ILE A 280 -3.51 -5.11 13.32
CA ILE A 280 -4.07 -6.47 13.43
C ILE A 280 -5.60 -6.42 13.42
N ILE A 281 -6.20 -5.55 14.23
CA ILE A 281 -7.66 -5.37 14.30
C ILE A 281 -8.20 -4.93 12.93
N GLY A 282 -7.59 -3.92 12.30
CA GLY A 282 -8.01 -3.43 10.99
C GLY A 282 -7.96 -4.51 9.91
N ILE A 283 -6.92 -5.36 9.90
CA ILE A 283 -6.81 -6.46 8.94
C ILE A 283 -7.86 -7.54 9.20
N ILE A 284 -8.08 -7.92 10.46
CA ILE A 284 -9.14 -8.88 10.82
C ILE A 284 -10.50 -8.35 10.38
N MET A 285 -10.78 -7.06 10.60
CA MET A 285 -11.99 -6.42 10.11
C MET A 285 -12.11 -6.55 8.59
N MET A 286 -11.08 -6.19 7.82
CA MET A 286 -11.11 -6.35 6.36
C MET A 286 -11.35 -7.79 5.91
N ALA A 287 -10.72 -8.77 6.58
CA ALA A 287 -10.87 -10.18 6.25
C ALA A 287 -12.30 -10.69 6.53
N THR A 288 -12.89 -10.34 7.68
CA THR A 288 -14.25 -10.77 8.04
C THR A 288 -15.32 -10.18 7.12
N ARG A 289 -15.16 -8.95 6.63
CA ARG A 289 -16.09 -8.36 5.63
C ARG A 289 -16.20 -9.23 4.37
N HIS A 290 -15.08 -9.75 3.88
CA HIS A 290 -15.08 -10.55 2.65
C HIS A 290 -15.88 -11.86 2.80
N SER A 291 -16.00 -12.37 4.03
CA SER A 291 -16.81 -13.54 4.35
C SER A 291 -18.28 -13.19 4.60
N ASN A 292 -18.55 -12.05 5.24
CA ASN A 292 -19.90 -11.68 5.69
C ASN A 292 -20.72 -10.95 4.61
N ASP A 293 -20.08 -10.22 3.71
CA ASP A 293 -20.73 -9.45 2.62
C ASP A 293 -19.88 -9.50 1.34
N PRO A 294 -19.85 -10.65 0.65
CA PRO A 294 -18.99 -10.86 -0.52
C PRO A 294 -19.39 -10.01 -1.73
N GLU A 295 -20.66 -9.61 -1.82
CA GLU A 295 -21.15 -8.81 -2.94
C GLU A 295 -20.65 -7.36 -2.85
N SER A 296 -20.74 -6.73 -1.67
CA SER A 296 -20.23 -5.36 -1.48
C SER A 296 -18.71 -5.32 -1.26
N ALA A 297 -18.08 -6.39 -0.76
CA ALA A 297 -16.65 -6.44 -0.54
C ALA A 297 -15.84 -6.31 -1.83
N GLY A 298 -16.41 -6.73 -2.96
CA GLY A 298 -15.70 -6.75 -4.24
C GLY A 298 -14.71 -7.92 -4.36
N VAL A 299 -14.00 -7.97 -5.46
CA VAL A 299 -12.99 -9.02 -5.71
C VAL A 299 -11.63 -8.56 -5.18
N SER A 300 -11.08 -9.32 -4.24
CA SER A 300 -9.70 -9.10 -3.78
C SER A 300 -8.69 -9.69 -4.77
N THR A 301 -7.92 -8.83 -5.40
CA THR A 301 -6.84 -9.24 -6.31
C THR A 301 -5.72 -9.96 -5.57
N TYR A 302 -4.97 -10.81 -6.28
CA TYR A 302 -3.82 -11.53 -5.70
C TYR A 302 -2.81 -10.57 -5.04
N ALA A 303 -2.44 -9.49 -5.73
CA ALA A 303 -1.54 -8.47 -5.20
C ALA A 303 -2.10 -7.81 -3.93
N GLY A 304 -3.41 -7.58 -3.86
CA GLY A 304 -4.08 -7.08 -2.65
C GLY A 304 -4.03 -8.06 -1.48
N LYS A 305 -4.27 -9.35 -1.74
CA LYS A 305 -4.19 -10.39 -0.70
C LYS A 305 -2.78 -10.49 -0.11
N ILE A 306 -1.76 -10.56 -0.96
CA ILE A 306 -0.37 -10.64 -0.48
C ILE A 306 0.03 -9.38 0.28
N PHE A 307 -0.38 -8.21 -0.18
CA PHE A 307 -0.08 -6.97 0.52
C PHE A 307 -0.69 -6.97 1.94
N ILE A 308 -1.97 -7.32 2.08
CA ILE A 308 -2.64 -7.38 3.39
C ILE A 308 -1.98 -8.43 4.29
N TRP A 309 -1.68 -9.63 3.77
CA TRP A 309 -0.99 -10.67 4.53
C TRP A 309 0.46 -10.30 4.88
N GLY A 310 1.14 -9.54 4.04
CA GLY A 310 2.47 -9.00 4.33
C GLY A 310 2.44 -8.00 5.48
N ILE A 311 1.48 -7.07 5.48
CA ILE A 311 1.28 -6.13 6.60
C ILE A 311 0.91 -6.91 7.88
N PHE A 312 0.03 -7.91 7.78
CA PHE A 312 -0.29 -8.78 8.91
C PHE A 312 0.96 -9.48 9.44
N GLY A 313 1.79 -10.03 8.55
CA GLY A 313 3.07 -10.65 8.89
C GLY A 313 3.97 -9.70 9.68
N VAL A 314 4.16 -8.46 9.20
CA VAL A 314 4.92 -7.42 9.92
C VAL A 314 4.33 -7.15 11.31
N ALA A 315 3.03 -6.88 11.40
CA ALA A 315 2.38 -6.52 12.67
C ALA A 315 2.41 -7.68 13.68
N PHE A 316 2.03 -8.88 13.24
CA PHE A 316 1.97 -10.08 14.06
C PHE A 316 3.35 -10.46 14.58
N THR A 317 4.34 -10.58 13.69
CA THR A 317 5.71 -10.94 14.09
C THR A 317 6.34 -9.88 14.99
N GLY A 318 6.11 -8.59 14.71
CA GLY A 318 6.60 -7.49 15.55
C GLY A 318 6.07 -7.55 16.99
N MET A 319 4.77 -7.80 17.14
CA MET A 319 4.14 -7.98 18.45
C MET A 319 4.61 -9.27 19.13
N LEU A 320 4.70 -10.37 18.38
CA LEU A 320 5.11 -11.68 18.90
C LEU A 320 6.53 -11.65 19.45
N ILE A 321 7.48 -10.99 18.77
CA ILE A 321 8.85 -10.82 19.26
C ILE A 321 8.88 -10.19 20.65
N GLN A 322 8.04 -9.18 20.89
CA GLN A 322 7.95 -8.54 22.20
C GLN A 322 7.49 -9.52 23.29
N PHE A 323 6.44 -10.32 23.02
CA PHE A 323 5.95 -11.31 23.97
C PHE A 323 6.96 -12.42 24.22
N LEU A 324 7.63 -12.92 23.18
CA LEU A 324 8.67 -13.95 23.30
C LEU A 324 9.87 -13.46 24.12
N ARG A 325 10.28 -12.20 23.91
CA ARG A 325 11.35 -11.58 24.69
C ARG A 325 10.97 -11.46 26.18
N ILE A 326 9.75 -11.01 26.47
CA ILE A 326 9.28 -10.85 27.87
C ILE A 326 9.06 -12.21 28.53
N GLY A 327 8.58 -13.20 27.77
CA GLY A 327 8.35 -14.57 28.23
C GLY A 327 9.62 -15.40 28.40
N GLY A 328 10.81 -14.83 28.19
CA GLY A 328 12.08 -15.54 28.38
C GLY A 328 12.34 -16.65 27.35
N LEU A 329 11.84 -16.50 26.11
CA LEU A 329 12.00 -17.47 25.02
C LEU A 329 12.95 -16.92 23.94
N PRO A 330 14.27 -16.82 24.21
CA PRO A 330 15.23 -16.12 23.34
C PRO A 330 15.37 -16.74 21.95
N THR A 331 15.46 -18.07 21.84
CA THR A 331 15.58 -18.76 20.53
C THR A 331 14.43 -18.42 19.60
N LEU A 332 13.20 -18.42 20.12
CA LEU A 332 12.02 -18.05 19.34
C LEU A 332 12.02 -16.55 19.03
N ALA A 333 12.45 -15.69 19.96
CA ALA A 333 12.54 -14.26 19.71
C ALA A 333 13.50 -13.93 18.56
N TYR A 334 14.68 -14.58 18.49
CA TYR A 334 15.62 -14.42 17.37
C TYR A 334 15.04 -14.95 16.05
N ALA A 335 14.41 -16.12 16.06
CA ALA A 335 13.77 -16.69 14.87
C ALA A 335 12.67 -15.77 14.32
N PHE A 336 11.78 -15.25 15.18
CA PHE A 336 10.73 -14.34 14.75
C PHE A 336 11.26 -12.95 14.39
N TYR A 337 12.37 -12.49 14.98
CA TYR A 337 13.05 -11.28 14.55
C TYR A 337 13.58 -11.38 13.11
N PHE A 338 14.20 -12.51 12.76
CA PHE A 338 14.59 -12.80 11.38
C PHE A 338 13.37 -12.76 10.43
N ILE A 339 12.30 -13.48 10.77
CA ILE A 339 11.07 -13.53 9.97
C ILE A 339 10.46 -12.12 9.82
N HIS A 340 10.44 -11.34 10.89
CA HIS A 340 9.94 -9.96 10.88
C HIS A 340 10.74 -9.09 9.91
N LEU A 341 12.07 -9.14 9.94
CA LEU A 341 12.92 -8.39 9.01
C LEU A 341 12.68 -8.80 7.55
N VAL A 342 12.47 -10.09 7.27
CA VAL A 342 12.10 -10.57 5.94
C VAL A 342 10.78 -9.94 5.46
N PHE A 343 9.77 -9.87 6.31
CA PHE A 343 8.51 -9.21 5.98
C PHE A 343 8.67 -7.69 5.80
N VAL A 344 9.41 -7.02 6.69
CA VAL A 344 9.65 -5.56 6.62
C VAL A 344 10.43 -5.21 5.34
N PHE A 345 11.47 -5.96 5.01
CA PHE A 345 12.21 -5.80 3.76
C PHE A 345 11.27 -5.96 2.57
N SER A 346 10.51 -7.05 2.52
CA SER A 346 9.59 -7.33 1.40
C SER A 346 8.55 -6.23 1.25
N LEU A 347 8.03 -5.70 2.35
CA LEU A 347 7.03 -4.64 2.33
C LEU A 347 7.60 -3.31 1.82
N LEU A 348 8.77 -2.90 2.29
CA LEU A 348 9.37 -1.60 1.94
C LEU A 348 10.05 -1.61 0.57
N TRP A 349 10.81 -2.65 0.26
CA TRP A 349 11.58 -2.71 -1.00
C TRP A 349 10.71 -3.02 -2.20
N TYR A 350 9.61 -3.74 -2.01
CA TYR A 350 8.63 -4.00 -3.06
C TYR A 350 7.44 -3.02 -3.02
N ALA A 351 7.47 -2.01 -2.15
CA ALA A 351 6.41 -1.01 -2.00
C ALA A 351 5.96 -0.39 -3.35
N PRO A 352 6.86 0.08 -4.24
CA PRO A 352 6.45 0.75 -5.48
C PRO A 352 5.75 -0.17 -6.48
N TYR A 353 5.93 -1.48 -6.33
CA TYR A 353 5.43 -2.52 -7.22
C TYR A 353 4.23 -3.28 -6.65
N SER A 354 3.81 -2.92 -5.42
CA SER A 354 2.69 -3.54 -4.72
C SER A 354 1.54 -2.56 -4.57
N GLN A 355 0.46 -2.99 -3.91
CA GLN A 355 -0.64 -2.11 -3.53
C GLN A 355 -0.21 -0.96 -2.60
N PHE A 356 0.98 -1.01 -1.98
CA PHE A 356 1.52 0.13 -1.25
C PHE A 356 1.68 1.36 -2.15
N GLY A 357 2.03 1.16 -3.43
CA GLY A 357 2.10 2.20 -4.45
C GLY A 357 0.81 3.00 -4.57
N HIS A 358 -0.35 2.43 -4.23
CA HIS A 358 -1.66 3.10 -4.27
C HIS A 358 -1.63 4.47 -3.63
N MET A 359 -0.99 4.61 -2.47
CA MET A 359 -0.89 5.87 -1.76
C MET A 359 -0.24 6.95 -2.64
N PHE A 360 0.86 6.63 -3.31
CA PHE A 360 1.59 7.59 -4.14
C PHE A 360 0.87 7.89 -5.45
N TYR A 361 0.47 6.87 -6.21
CA TYR A 361 -0.20 7.06 -7.50
C TYR A 361 -1.55 7.78 -7.32
N ARG A 362 -2.34 7.41 -6.31
CA ARG A 362 -3.59 8.10 -5.98
C ARG A 362 -3.32 9.56 -5.63
N THR A 363 -2.32 9.84 -4.80
CA THR A 363 -1.97 11.22 -4.41
C THR A 363 -1.64 12.05 -5.65
N PHE A 364 -0.76 11.57 -6.52
CA PHE A 364 -0.39 12.30 -7.74
C PHE A 364 -1.56 12.46 -8.72
N ALA A 365 -2.44 11.47 -8.83
CA ALA A 365 -3.65 11.57 -9.63
C ALA A 365 -4.64 12.60 -9.08
N MET A 366 -4.82 12.66 -7.76
CA MET A 366 -5.65 13.68 -7.11
C MET A 366 -5.04 15.08 -7.26
N ILE A 367 -3.71 15.21 -7.17
CA ILE A 367 -3.02 16.47 -7.45
C ILE A 367 -3.27 16.92 -8.89
N PHE A 368 -3.12 16.01 -9.85
CA PHE A 368 -3.40 16.29 -11.26
C PHE A 368 -4.87 16.69 -11.46
N ALA A 369 -5.82 15.89 -10.96
CA ALA A 369 -7.24 16.15 -11.06
C ALA A 369 -7.61 17.52 -10.47
N ARG A 370 -7.07 17.86 -9.29
CA ARG A 370 -7.29 19.17 -8.67
C ARG A 370 -6.68 20.30 -9.50
N SER A 371 -5.52 20.08 -10.11
CA SER A 371 -4.86 21.07 -10.96
C SER A 371 -5.67 21.48 -12.18
N ILE A 372 -6.53 20.60 -12.68
CA ILE A 372 -7.39 20.84 -13.86
C ILE A 372 -8.88 20.94 -13.50
N ASN A 373 -9.19 21.24 -12.23
CA ASN A 373 -10.57 21.39 -11.73
C ASN A 373 -11.47 20.16 -11.99
N ARG A 374 -10.89 18.96 -11.96
CA ARG A 374 -11.56 17.66 -12.17
C ARG A 374 -12.06 17.03 -10.86
N MET A 375 -11.73 17.62 -9.71
CA MET A 375 -12.14 17.07 -8.42
C MET A 375 -13.67 17.15 -8.24
N PRO A 376 -14.29 16.20 -7.55
CA PRO A 376 -15.70 16.30 -7.18
C PRO A 376 -15.90 17.54 -6.29
N GLN A 377 -16.96 18.31 -6.53
CA GLN A 377 -17.31 19.45 -5.67
C GLN A 377 -17.60 18.95 -4.24
N GLU A 378 -17.28 19.76 -3.23
CA GLU A 378 -17.65 19.46 -1.85
C GLU A 378 -19.17 19.58 -1.72
N GLN A 379 -19.82 18.47 -1.38
CA GLN A 379 -21.26 18.42 -1.05
C GLN A 379 -21.49 18.90 0.38
#